data_AF-A0AAE4ED75-F1
#
_entry.id   AF-A0AAE4ED75-F1
#
_cell.length_a   1.000
_cell.length_b   1.000
_cell.length_c   1.000
_cell.angle_alpha   90.00
_cell.angle_beta   90.00
_cell.angle_gamma   90.00
#
_symmetry.space_group_name_H-M   'P 1'
#
loop_
_entity.id
_entity.type
_entity.pdbx_description
1 polymer ?
#
loop_
_entity_poly.entity_id
_entity_poly.type
_entity_poly.pdbx_seq_one_letter_code
_entity_poly.pdbx_strand_id
1 'polypeptide(L)'
;MTRARSGDDRFRDDRSVRERVKHLRDEERTYRGHAFRRHVDVGPAETRARAQRALVDNPGGRAHFRSNATRWTHETHLARAVGGVERSQEYRRSMAEAEAALRRGQPPQTVRPVVRIPLRQAIGADWSRAVAGHTADRNGVRMTRFTPQAQVVAVYRARPGGGWYLHTCYPTP
;
A
#
# COMPACT_ATOMS: atom_id res chain seq x y z
N MET A 1 1.09 19.07 -35.99
CA MET A 1 2.34 18.31 -35.78
C MET A 1 2.18 17.40 -34.56
N THR A 2 1.74 16.17 -34.78
CA THR A 2 1.41 15.21 -33.72
C THR A 2 2.64 14.34 -33.47
N ARG A 3 3.40 14.62 -32.39
CA ARG A 3 4.58 13.81 -32.02
C ARG A 3 4.12 12.43 -31.57
N ALA A 4 4.57 11.40 -32.31
CA ALA A 4 4.53 10.01 -31.87
C ALA A 4 5.34 9.85 -30.56
N ARG A 5 4.66 9.75 -29.42
CA ARG A 5 5.21 9.52 -28.08
C ARG A 5 4.84 8.13 -27.53
N SER A 6 4.74 7.12 -28.40
CA SER A 6 3.87 5.98 -28.08
C SER A 6 4.53 4.61 -28.03
N GLY A 7 5.80 4.45 -28.38
CA GLY A 7 6.51 3.17 -28.27
C GLY A 7 7.48 3.14 -27.10
N ASP A 8 8.51 3.97 -27.21
CA ASP A 8 9.72 3.88 -26.38
C ASP A 8 9.49 4.26 -24.90
N ASP A 9 8.60 5.23 -24.64
CA ASP A 9 8.23 5.65 -23.27
C ASP A 9 7.50 4.54 -22.49
N ARG A 10 6.69 3.70 -23.16
CA ARG A 10 5.99 2.58 -22.52
C ARG A 10 6.93 1.45 -22.15
N PHE A 11 7.88 1.11 -23.03
CA PHE A 11 8.89 0.08 -22.75
C PHE A 11 9.88 0.50 -21.65
N ARG A 12 10.23 1.78 -21.56
CA ARG A 12 11.04 2.32 -20.46
C ARG A 12 10.30 2.30 -19.13
N ASP A 13 9.01 2.68 -19.11
CA ASP A 13 8.18 2.62 -17.91
C ASP A 13 8.06 1.17 -17.40
N ASP A 14 7.82 0.20 -18.28
CA ASP A 14 7.68 -1.19 -17.89
C ASP A 14 8.98 -1.82 -17.34
N ARG A 15 10.14 -1.49 -17.91
CA ARG A 15 11.44 -1.95 -17.37
C ARG A 15 11.71 -1.33 -15.98
N SER A 16 11.51 -0.03 -15.85
CA SER A 16 11.67 0.71 -14.58
C SER A 16 10.75 0.14 -13.49
N VAL A 17 9.50 -0.17 -13.83
CA VAL A 17 8.54 -0.77 -12.89
C VAL A 17 8.97 -2.17 -12.45
N ARG A 18 9.48 -3.01 -13.36
CA ARG A 18 9.97 -4.36 -13.01
C ARG A 18 11.19 -4.32 -12.10
N GLU A 19 12.15 -3.43 -12.38
CA GLU A 19 13.32 -3.23 -11.51
C GLU A 19 12.90 -2.77 -10.12
N ARG A 20 11.91 -1.87 -10.06
CA ARG A 20 11.34 -1.41 -8.79
C ARG A 20 10.62 -2.52 -8.03
N VAL A 21 9.85 -3.37 -8.72
CA VAL A 21 9.24 -4.57 -8.10
C VAL A 21 10.32 -5.46 -7.50
N LYS A 22 11.37 -5.77 -8.27
CA LYS A 22 12.49 -6.59 -7.79
C LYS A 22 13.12 -5.99 -6.54
N HIS A 23 13.43 -4.70 -6.57
CA HIS A 23 14.01 -4.00 -5.43
C HIS A 23 13.10 -4.04 -4.19
N LEU A 24 11.82 -3.74 -4.32
CA LEU A 24 10.89 -3.78 -3.19
C LEU A 24 10.70 -5.21 -2.64
N ARG A 25 10.77 -6.24 -3.49
CA ARG A 25 10.77 -7.66 -3.07
C ARG A 25 12.04 -8.01 -2.29
N ASP A 26 13.20 -7.54 -2.74
CA ASP A 26 14.48 -7.71 -2.04
C ASP A 26 14.45 -7.05 -0.66
N GLU A 27 13.91 -5.81 -0.57
CA GLU A 27 13.74 -5.12 0.72
C GLU A 27 12.76 -5.82 1.65
N GLU A 28 11.62 -6.31 1.12
CA GLU A 28 10.65 -7.07 1.91
C GLU A 28 11.30 -8.31 2.54
N ARG A 29 12.09 -9.07 1.76
CA ARG A 29 12.82 -10.24 2.26
C ARG A 29 13.86 -9.87 3.32
N THR A 30 14.65 -8.83 3.05
CA THR A 30 15.76 -8.41 3.90
C THR A 30 15.28 -7.88 5.24
N TYR A 31 14.26 -7.02 5.24
CA TYR A 31 13.81 -6.28 6.42
C TYR A 31 12.49 -6.81 7.01
N ARG A 32 12.02 -7.98 6.53
CA ARG A 32 10.77 -8.62 6.97
C ARG A 32 9.56 -7.70 6.84
N GLY A 33 9.50 -6.96 5.72
CA GLY A 33 8.30 -6.29 5.28
C GLY A 33 7.18 -7.28 4.94
N HIS A 34 6.04 -6.76 4.50
CA HIS A 34 4.93 -7.60 4.08
C HIS A 34 4.00 -6.93 3.05
N ALA A 35 4.51 -5.96 2.29
CA ALA A 35 3.77 -5.27 1.25
C ALA A 35 3.28 -6.25 0.17
N PHE A 36 4.14 -7.15 -0.33
CA PHE A 36 3.76 -8.16 -1.31
C PHE A 36 3.06 -9.35 -0.68
N ARG A 37 3.66 -10.00 0.31
CA ARG A 37 3.10 -11.22 0.92
C ARG A 37 1.70 -11.01 1.50
N ARG A 38 1.36 -9.81 1.98
CA ARG A 38 0.02 -9.54 2.54
C ARG A 38 -0.93 -8.84 1.57
N HIS A 39 -0.44 -8.15 0.55
CA HIS A 39 -1.30 -7.31 -0.30
C HIS A 39 -1.13 -7.51 -1.79
N VAL A 40 -0.30 -8.44 -2.26
CA VAL A 40 -0.16 -8.80 -3.68
C VAL A 40 -0.34 -10.30 -3.88
N ASP A 41 0.43 -11.12 -3.16
CA ASP A 41 0.47 -12.58 -3.32
C ASP A 41 -0.77 -13.30 -2.77
N VAL A 42 -1.77 -12.53 -2.38
CA VAL A 42 -3.00 -12.99 -1.75
C VAL A 42 -4.13 -12.95 -2.77
N GLY A 43 -4.87 -14.06 -2.87
CA GLY A 43 -5.99 -14.16 -3.80
C GLY A 43 -7.31 -13.61 -3.23
N PRO A 44 -8.38 -13.61 -4.05
CA PRO A 44 -9.75 -13.34 -3.58
C PRO A 44 -10.17 -14.22 -2.39
N ALA A 45 -9.85 -15.52 -2.44
CA ALA A 45 -10.16 -16.47 -1.35
C ALA A 45 -9.51 -16.07 -0.03
N GLU A 46 -8.25 -15.66 -0.05
CA GLU A 46 -7.54 -15.29 1.18
C GLU A 46 -8.04 -13.95 1.76
N THR A 47 -8.30 -12.94 0.91
CA THR A 47 -8.90 -11.69 1.37
C THR A 47 -10.29 -11.92 1.97
N ARG A 48 -11.09 -12.83 1.41
CA ARG A 48 -12.38 -13.25 1.99
C ARG A 48 -12.19 -13.92 3.36
N ALA A 49 -11.26 -14.87 3.48
CA ALA A 49 -10.98 -15.55 4.73
C ALA A 49 -10.49 -14.58 5.83
N ARG A 50 -9.68 -13.58 5.47
CA ARG A 50 -9.24 -12.52 6.38
C ARG A 50 -10.42 -11.66 6.88
N ALA A 51 -11.32 -11.29 5.98
CA ALA A 51 -12.54 -10.58 6.37
C ALA A 51 -13.45 -11.44 7.27
N GLN A 52 -13.59 -12.74 6.96
CA GLN A 52 -14.36 -13.67 7.80
C GLN A 52 -13.79 -13.80 9.21
N ARG A 53 -12.46 -13.94 9.36
CA ARG A 53 -11.81 -13.96 10.67
C ARG A 53 -12.11 -12.70 11.49
N ALA A 54 -12.11 -11.52 10.85
CA ALA A 54 -12.44 -10.28 11.54
C ALA A 54 -13.85 -10.28 12.15
N LEU A 55 -14.82 -10.98 11.56
CA LEU A 55 -16.16 -11.16 12.15
C LEU A 55 -16.14 -12.09 13.36
N VAL A 56 -15.38 -13.19 13.28
CA VAL A 56 -15.24 -14.15 14.38
C VAL A 56 -14.56 -13.50 15.59
N ASP A 57 -13.55 -12.67 15.35
CA ASP A 57 -12.80 -11.95 16.39
C ASP A 57 -13.61 -10.80 17.03
N ASN A 58 -14.80 -10.48 16.50
CA ASN A 58 -15.69 -9.43 17.01
C ASN A 58 -17.12 -9.97 17.26
N PRO A 59 -17.29 -10.98 18.14
CA PRO A 59 -18.59 -11.56 18.43
C PRO A 59 -19.46 -10.51 19.14
N GLY A 60 -20.61 -10.18 18.56
CA GLY A 60 -21.53 -9.15 19.09
C GLY A 60 -21.56 -7.85 18.30
N GLY A 61 -20.81 -7.74 17.20
CA GLY A 61 -21.00 -6.75 16.13
C GLY A 61 -21.43 -5.37 16.63
N ARG A 62 -20.49 -4.57 17.17
CA ARG A 62 -20.74 -3.15 17.43
C ARG A 62 -21.42 -2.55 16.20
N ALA A 63 -22.41 -1.68 16.38
CA ALA A 63 -23.21 -1.13 15.27
C ALA A 63 -22.36 -0.52 14.12
N HIS A 64 -21.10 -0.16 14.40
CA HIS A 64 -20.14 0.42 13.48
C HIS A 64 -18.95 -0.50 13.10
N PHE A 65 -19.01 -1.80 13.40
CA PHE A 65 -17.94 -2.71 13.03
C PHE A 65 -17.83 -2.83 11.51
N ARG A 66 -16.65 -2.46 10.98
CA ARG A 66 -16.28 -2.64 9.57
C ARG A 66 -14.79 -2.94 9.50
N SER A 67 -14.43 -4.05 8.87
CA SER A 67 -13.04 -4.45 8.62
C SER A 67 -12.83 -4.69 7.13
N ASN A 68 -11.72 -4.20 6.58
CA ASN A 68 -11.39 -4.34 5.17
C ASN A 68 -10.13 -5.20 5.00
N ALA A 69 -10.23 -6.26 4.21
CA ALA A 69 -9.11 -7.08 3.76
C ALA A 69 -8.87 -6.81 2.27
N THR A 70 -7.95 -5.88 1.98
CA THR A 70 -7.69 -5.37 0.63
C THR A 70 -6.34 -5.80 0.09
N ARG A 71 -6.23 -5.77 -1.24
CA ARG A 71 -5.03 -6.16 -2.00
C ARG A 71 -4.91 -5.33 -3.27
N TRP A 72 -3.68 -5.28 -3.78
CA TRP A 72 -3.36 -4.96 -5.16
C TRP A 72 -3.68 -6.15 -6.05
N THR A 73 -4.18 -5.89 -7.25
CA THR A 73 -4.48 -6.94 -8.23
C THR A 73 -3.22 -7.47 -8.93
N HIS A 74 -2.14 -6.69 -8.93
CA HIS A 74 -0.85 -7.02 -9.54
C HIS A 74 0.31 -6.30 -8.84
N GLU A 75 1.51 -6.86 -8.88
CA GLU A 75 2.72 -6.29 -8.24
C GLU A 75 3.13 -4.93 -8.81
N THR A 76 2.93 -4.73 -10.12
CA THR A 76 3.22 -3.45 -10.78
C THR A 76 2.34 -2.31 -10.25
N HIS A 77 1.11 -2.60 -9.80
CA HIS A 77 0.25 -1.61 -9.17
C HIS A 77 0.78 -1.16 -7.82
N LEU A 78 1.27 -2.10 -7.01
CA LEU A 78 1.96 -1.78 -5.76
C LEU A 78 3.19 -0.92 -6.05
N ALA A 79 4.05 -1.31 -6.99
CA ALA A 79 5.26 -0.57 -7.31
C ALA A 79 4.98 0.87 -7.78
N ARG A 80 3.97 1.05 -8.64
CA ARG A 80 3.48 2.36 -9.05
C ARG A 80 2.94 3.17 -7.87
N ALA A 81 2.16 2.55 -6.99
CA ALA A 81 1.60 3.21 -5.82
C ALA A 81 2.69 3.71 -4.86
N VAL A 82 3.70 2.89 -4.60
CA VAL A 82 4.86 3.28 -3.78
C VAL A 82 5.61 4.44 -4.45
N GLY A 83 5.83 4.38 -5.77
CA GLY A 83 6.45 5.50 -6.50
C GLY A 83 5.64 6.80 -6.42
N GLY A 84 4.31 6.73 -6.47
CA GLY A 84 3.42 7.88 -6.27
C GLY A 84 3.46 8.41 -4.83
N VAL A 85 3.51 7.51 -3.84
CA VAL A 85 3.68 7.84 -2.43
C VAL A 85 4.99 8.61 -2.22
N GLU A 86 6.12 8.09 -2.68
CA GLU A 86 7.45 8.70 -2.45
C GLU A 86 7.60 10.08 -3.11
N ARG A 87 6.89 10.35 -4.21
CA ARG A 87 6.86 11.67 -4.85
C ARG A 87 5.93 12.68 -4.16
N SER A 88 5.10 12.23 -3.21
CA SER A 88 4.10 13.09 -2.58
C SER A 88 4.71 14.07 -1.56
N GLN A 89 4.03 15.18 -1.32
CA GLN A 89 4.38 16.09 -0.22
C GLN A 89 4.18 15.41 1.14
N GLU A 90 3.16 14.56 1.27
CA GLU A 90 2.87 13.79 2.49
C GLU A 90 4.05 12.91 2.90
N TYR A 91 4.68 12.23 1.93
CA TYR A 91 5.88 11.44 2.18
C TYR A 91 7.03 12.29 2.69
N ARG A 92 7.34 13.40 2.03
CA ARG A 92 8.42 14.31 2.45
C ARG A 92 8.20 14.81 3.87
N ARG A 93 6.96 15.22 4.20
CA ARG A 93 6.59 15.65 5.55
C ARG A 93 6.74 14.53 6.58
N SER A 94 6.14 13.37 6.32
CA SER A 94 6.15 12.24 7.26
C SER A 94 7.56 11.72 7.54
N MET A 95 8.43 11.69 6.53
CA MET A 95 9.85 11.32 6.71
C MET A 95 10.61 12.38 7.50
N ALA A 96 10.38 13.67 7.25
CA ALA A 96 11.03 14.74 8.01
C ALA A 96 10.60 14.75 9.49
N GLU A 97 9.33 14.52 9.78
CA GLU A 97 8.82 14.38 11.15
C GLU A 97 9.43 13.19 11.88
N ALA A 98 9.53 12.05 11.19
CA ALA A 98 10.15 10.84 11.71
C ALA A 98 11.66 11.03 11.97
N GLU A 99 12.38 11.65 11.04
CA GLU A 99 13.79 11.98 11.20
C GLU A 99 14.00 12.93 12.40
N ALA A 100 13.14 13.94 12.53
CA ALA A 100 13.18 14.84 13.68
C ALA A 100 12.89 14.12 15.01
N ALA A 101 12.00 13.12 15.01
CA ALA A 101 11.74 12.30 16.19
C ALA A 101 12.96 11.47 16.61
N LEU A 102 13.67 10.87 15.64
CA LEU A 102 14.92 10.15 15.91
C LEU A 102 15.99 11.08 16.47
N ARG A 103 16.14 12.29 15.91
CA ARG A 103 17.08 13.30 16.44
C ARG A 103 16.77 13.75 17.87
N ARG A 104 15.50 13.69 18.30
CA ARG A 104 15.08 13.94 19.69
C ARG A 104 15.31 12.74 20.62
N GLY A 105 15.91 11.65 20.13
CA GLY A 105 16.21 10.45 20.92
C GLY A 105 15.06 9.45 20.99
N GLN A 106 14.01 9.57 20.17
CA GLN A 106 12.98 8.53 20.14
C GLN A 106 13.56 7.21 19.60
N PRO A 107 13.27 6.06 20.23
CA PRO A 107 13.77 4.79 19.76
C PRO A 107 13.28 4.44 18.34
N PRO A 108 14.14 4.01 17.41
CA PRO A 108 13.76 3.76 16.01
C PRO A 108 12.58 2.81 15.81
N GLN A 109 12.39 1.85 16.72
CA GLN A 109 11.29 0.88 16.67
C GLN A 109 9.90 1.48 16.90
N THR A 110 9.84 2.64 17.55
CA THR A 110 8.57 3.36 17.84
C THR A 110 8.25 4.38 16.75
N VAL A 111 9.25 4.85 15.99
CA VAL A 111 9.06 5.80 14.89
C VAL A 111 8.62 5.07 13.62
N ARG A 112 7.38 5.34 13.19
CA ARG A 112 6.74 4.67 12.04
C ARG A 112 6.06 5.71 11.14
N PRO A 113 6.76 6.26 10.14
CA PRO A 113 6.13 7.12 9.16
C PRO A 113 4.96 6.40 8.48
N VAL A 114 3.79 7.03 8.47
CA VAL A 114 2.60 6.54 7.78
C VAL A 114 2.16 7.59 6.79
N VAL A 115 2.21 7.24 5.51
CA VAL A 115 1.85 8.13 4.41
C VAL A 115 0.51 7.69 3.86
N ARG A 116 -0.43 8.64 3.74
CA ARG A 116 -1.76 8.43 3.16
C ARG A 116 -2.00 9.42 2.04
N ILE A 117 -2.22 8.91 0.84
CA ILE A 117 -2.57 9.74 -0.33
C ILE A 117 -3.70 9.08 -1.13
N PRO A 118 -4.52 9.85 -1.87
CA PRO A 118 -5.55 9.29 -2.75
C PRO A 118 -4.97 8.30 -3.78
N LEU A 119 -5.69 7.19 -4.03
CA LEU A 119 -5.31 6.20 -5.04
C LEU A 119 -5.11 6.81 -6.42
N ARG A 120 -5.99 7.73 -6.81
CA ARG A 120 -5.89 8.48 -8.08
C ARG A 120 -4.59 9.27 -8.20
N GLN A 121 -4.10 9.84 -7.10
CA GLN A 121 -2.83 10.56 -7.07
C GLN A 121 -1.64 9.59 -7.15
N ALA A 122 -1.74 8.43 -6.51
CA ALA A 122 -0.65 7.46 -6.45
C ALA A 122 -0.41 6.73 -7.79
N ILE A 123 -1.48 6.27 -8.45
CA ILE A 123 -1.37 5.37 -9.63
C ILE A 123 -2.12 5.85 -10.87
N GLY A 124 -2.80 7.01 -10.81
CA GLY A 124 -3.47 7.61 -11.97
C GLY A 124 -4.96 7.30 -12.08
N ALA A 125 -5.55 7.62 -13.24
CA ALA A 125 -7.01 7.58 -13.45
C ALA A 125 -7.61 6.16 -13.37
N ASP A 126 -6.89 5.13 -13.80
CA ASP A 126 -7.34 3.74 -13.84
C ASP A 126 -7.14 2.97 -12.52
N TRP A 127 -7.01 3.70 -11.41
CA TRP A 127 -6.68 3.15 -10.10
C TRP A 127 -7.67 2.08 -9.62
N SER A 128 -8.94 2.15 -10.01
CA SER A 128 -9.99 1.24 -9.56
C SER A 128 -9.77 -0.21 -10.03
N ARG A 129 -9.08 -0.40 -11.16
CA ARG A 129 -8.73 -1.74 -11.68
C ARG A 129 -7.53 -2.38 -10.95
N ALA A 130 -6.80 -1.56 -10.20
CA ALA A 130 -5.57 -1.96 -9.52
C ALA A 130 -5.81 -2.56 -8.12
N VAL A 131 -7.04 -2.47 -7.60
CA VAL A 131 -7.36 -2.78 -6.22
C VAL A 131 -8.54 -3.73 -6.13
N ALA A 132 -8.52 -4.61 -5.13
CA ALA A 132 -9.60 -5.53 -4.83
C ALA A 132 -9.62 -5.84 -3.33
N GLY A 133 -10.68 -6.46 -2.84
CA GLY A 133 -10.75 -6.87 -1.45
C GLY A 133 -12.12 -7.35 -1.02
N HIS A 134 -12.19 -7.73 0.25
CA HIS A 134 -13.42 -8.06 0.92
C HIS A 134 -13.58 -7.19 2.17
N THR A 135 -14.81 -6.73 2.39
CA THR A 135 -15.22 -6.02 3.59
C THR A 135 -16.07 -6.97 4.42
N ALA A 136 -15.74 -7.04 5.70
CA ALA A 136 -16.58 -7.64 6.73
C ALA A 136 -17.34 -6.52 7.46
N ASP A 137 -18.64 -6.68 7.57
CA ASP A 137 -19.51 -5.88 8.41
C ASP A 137 -20.61 -6.76 9.02
N ARG A 138 -21.56 -6.15 9.73
CA ARG A 138 -22.68 -6.87 10.38
C ARG A 138 -23.52 -7.74 9.43
N ASN A 139 -23.51 -7.45 8.12
CA ASN A 139 -24.26 -8.21 7.12
C ASN A 139 -23.42 -9.34 6.50
N GLY A 140 -22.22 -9.60 7.03
CA GLY A 140 -21.31 -10.64 6.57
C GLY A 140 -20.16 -10.09 5.73
N VAL A 141 -19.66 -10.95 4.84
CA VAL A 141 -18.49 -10.64 3.99
C VAL A 141 -18.93 -10.39 2.55
N ARG A 142 -18.55 -9.24 2.02
CA ARG A 142 -18.83 -8.81 0.63
C ARG A 142 -17.59 -8.25 -0.04
N MET A 143 -17.62 -8.10 -1.35
CA MET A 143 -16.56 -7.38 -2.07
C MET A 143 -16.48 -5.94 -1.57
N THR A 144 -15.26 -5.44 -1.39
CA THR A 144 -15.02 -4.06 -0.97
C THR A 144 -15.39 -3.10 -2.10
N ARG A 145 -16.24 -2.10 -1.79
CA ARG A 145 -16.50 -0.97 -2.67
C ARG A 145 -15.48 0.14 -2.40
N PHE A 146 -14.60 0.39 -3.37
CA PHE A 146 -13.69 1.53 -3.34
C PHE A 146 -14.38 2.77 -3.95
N THR A 147 -14.21 3.92 -3.32
CA THR A 147 -14.78 5.19 -3.78
C THR A 147 -13.69 6.12 -4.34
N PRO A 148 -14.03 7.25 -4.97
CA PRO A 148 -13.04 8.25 -5.37
C PRO A 148 -12.15 8.77 -4.23
N GLN A 149 -12.57 8.60 -2.98
CA GLN A 149 -11.83 8.99 -1.77
C GLN A 149 -10.86 7.90 -1.27
N ALA A 150 -10.86 6.72 -1.91
CA ALA A 150 -10.00 5.61 -1.55
C ALA A 150 -8.52 6.01 -1.60
N GLN A 151 -7.74 5.48 -0.65
CA GLN A 151 -6.36 5.91 -0.42
C GLN A 151 -5.37 4.75 -0.56
N VAL A 152 -4.11 5.11 -0.77
CA VAL A 152 -2.96 4.24 -0.50
C VAL A 152 -2.47 4.57 0.89
N VAL A 153 -2.26 3.53 1.70
CA VAL A 153 -1.57 3.64 2.98
C VAL A 153 -0.22 2.94 2.83
N ALA A 154 0.87 3.68 3.03
CA ALA A 154 2.22 3.15 3.08
C ALA A 154 2.82 3.39 4.46
N VAL A 155 3.34 2.32 5.07
CA VAL A 155 3.99 2.36 6.38
C VAL A 155 5.46 2.03 6.18
N TYR A 156 6.31 2.88 6.73
CA TYR A 156 7.75 2.71 6.70
C TYR A 156 8.29 2.41 8.10
N ARG A 157 9.48 1.82 8.14
CA ARG A 157 10.24 1.58 9.36
C ARG A 157 11.69 1.96 9.16
N ALA A 158 12.34 2.35 10.25
CA ALA A 158 13.77 2.66 10.24
C ALA A 158 14.58 1.40 9.91
N ARG A 159 15.61 1.54 9.06
CA ARG A 159 16.60 0.49 8.80
C ARG A 159 17.69 0.53 9.88
N PRO A 160 18.29 -0.62 10.23
CA PRO A 160 19.59 -0.62 10.88
C PRO A 160 20.61 0.11 9.99
N GLY A 161 21.35 1.07 10.55
CA GLY A 161 22.33 1.87 9.78
C GLY A 161 21.77 3.13 9.09
N GLY A 162 20.48 3.43 9.27
CA GLY A 162 19.86 4.67 8.80
C GLY A 162 19.00 4.52 7.54
N GLY A 163 18.11 5.49 7.35
CA GLY A 163 17.11 5.47 6.29
C GLY A 163 15.87 4.63 6.61
N TRP A 164 14.98 4.51 5.62
CA TRP A 164 13.63 3.96 5.78
C TRP A 164 13.39 2.84 4.78
N TYR A 165 12.75 1.75 5.19
CA TYR A 165 12.27 0.71 4.27
C TYR A 165 10.75 0.61 4.30
N LEU A 166 10.16 0.18 3.19
CA LEU A 166 8.72 -0.03 3.12
C LEU A 166 8.32 -1.28 3.92
N HIS A 167 7.58 -1.09 5.00
CA HIS A 167 7.11 -2.20 5.83
C HIS A 167 5.83 -2.81 5.26
N THR A 168 4.88 -1.98 4.82
CA THR A 168 3.67 -2.43 4.11
C THR A 168 3.08 -1.30 3.27
N CYS A 169 2.36 -1.67 2.21
CA CYS A 169 1.64 -0.74 1.34
C CYS A 169 0.34 -1.39 0.86
N TYR A 170 -0.81 -0.78 1.17
CA TYR A 170 -2.11 -1.36 0.85
C TYR A 170 -3.16 -0.30 0.49
N PRO A 171 -4.13 -0.65 -0.38
CA PRO A 171 -5.22 0.24 -0.70
C PRO A 171 -6.30 0.20 0.39
N THR A 172 -6.93 1.33 0.69
CA THR A 172 -8.08 1.42 1.61
C THR A 172 -9.26 2.07 0.88
N PRO A 173 -10.49 1.52 1.00
CA PRO A 173 -11.68 2.07 0.35
C PRO A 173 -12.15 3.40 0.95
#